data_AF-A0A6J4GJT5-F1
#
_entry.id   AF-A0A6J4GJT5-F1
#
_cell.length_a   1.000
_cell.length_b   1.000
_cell.length_c   1.000
_cell.angle_alpha   90.00
_cell.angle_beta   90.00
_cell.angle_gamma   90.00
#
_symmetry.space_group_name_H-M   'P 1'
#
loop_
_entity.id
_entity.type
_entity.pdbx_description
1 polymer ?
#
loop_
_entity_poly.entity_id
_entity_poly.type
_entity_poly.pdbx_seq_one_letter_code
_entity_poly.pdbx_strand_id
1 'polypeptide(L)'
;MKKTIQTIILLYSLASFSQTVIKVEPDEEKNKYFNYYLLDENDSMHHLGIDENNGFYNLKNLKLDSLKTYRLYLDDRRFVKIDQELNLKNNDTLIIKLKPNPNCNCKSFSKDVFVSPCPYFTFAPYVPKEPRNIDDDLPIIISQKIKDYLRLRVGEDFYKNVYFKQGQTLDSVHYKKYFKINNLTTRYHYYLCFAYSNPEKGIGEYTSNVQLDEFGNIIKDINFPKNNSKINEFVSFKEIKNKAIAKKFYNEKTQIEMYYDPNKNILIWKFINPEFKPNGVFLLKELTYNAHTGQYLGLKTNEGQWIE
;
A
#
# COMPACT_ATOMS: atom_id res chain seq x y z
N MET A 1 5.43 50.20 -62.84
CA MET A 1 4.34 49.43 -62.19
C MET A 1 4.95 48.29 -61.38
N LYS A 2 4.96 48.44 -60.05
CA LYS A 2 5.53 47.49 -59.10
C LYS A 2 4.61 46.27 -58.97
N LYS A 3 5.12 45.07 -59.20
CA LYS A 3 4.44 43.81 -58.86
C LYS A 3 4.70 43.49 -57.40
N THR A 4 3.63 43.53 -56.63
CA THR A 4 3.49 43.04 -55.27
C THR A 4 3.61 41.52 -55.27
N ILE A 5 4.60 40.96 -54.57
CA ILE A 5 4.56 39.57 -54.11
C ILE A 5 4.85 39.61 -52.61
N GLN A 6 3.77 39.46 -51.85
CA GLN A 6 3.79 39.21 -50.41
C GLN A 6 4.38 37.82 -50.18
N THR A 7 5.57 37.75 -49.60
CA THR A 7 6.04 36.50 -49.00
C THR A 7 5.34 36.35 -47.65
N ILE A 8 4.41 35.41 -47.61
CA ILE A 8 3.69 34.96 -46.43
C ILE A 8 4.70 34.56 -45.36
N ILE A 9 4.61 35.23 -44.21
CA ILE A 9 5.23 34.85 -42.95
C ILE A 9 4.65 33.47 -42.58
N LEU A 10 5.40 32.40 -42.86
CA LEU A 10 5.16 31.12 -42.21
C LEU A 10 5.74 31.20 -40.79
N LEU A 11 5.00 31.91 -39.94
CA LEU A 11 4.94 31.62 -38.52
C LEU A 11 4.39 30.20 -38.41
N TYR A 12 5.26 29.19 -38.54
CA TYR A 12 5.13 28.02 -37.70
C TYR A 12 5.42 28.50 -36.27
N SER A 13 4.46 29.24 -35.70
CA SER A 13 4.22 29.11 -34.27
C SER A 13 3.90 27.63 -34.11
N LEU A 14 4.91 26.86 -33.71
CA LEU A 14 4.77 25.63 -32.96
C LEU A 14 3.97 26.00 -31.70
N ALA A 15 2.69 26.28 -31.87
CA ALA A 15 1.72 26.13 -30.82
C ALA A 15 1.68 24.62 -30.62
N SER A 16 2.58 24.15 -29.77
CA SER A 16 2.46 22.89 -29.06
C SER A 16 1.15 22.98 -28.29
N PHE A 17 0.07 22.64 -28.99
CA PHE A 17 -1.21 22.38 -28.39
C PHE A 17 -0.98 21.14 -27.52
N SER A 18 -0.93 21.38 -26.20
CA SER A 18 -0.93 20.38 -25.13
C SER A 18 -2.27 20.51 -24.40
N GLN A 19 -2.96 19.44 -23.99
CA GLN A 19 -4.02 19.54 -22.99
C GLN A 19 -3.39 20.21 -21.79
N THR A 20 -3.85 21.43 -21.50
CA THR A 20 -3.06 22.34 -20.66
C THR A 20 -3.47 22.25 -19.20
N VAL A 21 -4.69 21.77 -18.92
CA VAL A 21 -5.28 21.80 -17.60
C VAL A 21 -6.06 20.52 -17.30
N ILE A 22 -5.87 20.00 -16.10
CA ILE A 22 -6.72 18.96 -15.50
C ILE A 22 -7.48 19.61 -14.34
N LYS A 23 -8.79 19.39 -14.24
CA LYS A 23 -9.60 19.75 -13.09
C LYS A 23 -10.06 18.48 -12.39
N VAL A 24 -9.71 18.30 -11.13
CA VAL A 24 -10.23 17.21 -10.30
C VAL A 24 -11.27 17.76 -9.34
N GLU A 25 -12.49 17.24 -9.46
CA GLU A 25 -13.61 17.59 -8.60
C GLU A 25 -13.67 16.57 -7.46
N PRO A 26 -13.39 16.98 -6.20
CA PRO A 26 -13.47 16.09 -5.06
C PRO A 26 -14.93 15.74 -4.75
N ASP A 27 -15.15 14.54 -4.21
CA ASP A 27 -16.46 14.08 -3.78
C ASP A 27 -16.94 14.81 -2.49
N GLU A 28 -16.01 15.27 -1.65
CA GLU A 28 -16.27 16.05 -0.42
C GLU A 28 -15.10 17.00 -0.10
N GLU A 29 -15.34 18.08 0.67
CA GLU A 29 -14.31 19.08 1.04
C GLU A 29 -13.10 18.51 1.81
N LYS A 30 -13.23 17.34 2.45
CA LYS A 30 -12.15 16.67 3.21
C LYS A 30 -11.09 15.99 2.34
N ASN A 31 -11.30 15.99 1.03
CA ASN A 31 -10.46 15.30 0.05
C ASN A 31 -9.50 16.26 -0.69
N LYS A 32 -9.08 17.37 -0.07
CA LYS A 32 -8.26 18.43 -0.72
C LYS A 32 -6.78 18.10 -0.93
N TYR A 33 -6.27 16.99 -0.36
CA TYR A 33 -4.85 16.66 -0.42
C TYR A 33 -4.63 15.30 -1.09
N PHE A 34 -4.57 15.31 -2.42
CA PHE A 34 -4.03 14.18 -3.18
C PHE A 34 -2.83 14.63 -4.00
N ASN A 35 -1.85 13.74 -4.07
CA ASN A 35 -0.83 13.83 -5.07
C ASN A 35 -1.37 13.15 -6.33
N TYR A 36 -1.59 13.93 -7.37
CA TYR A 36 -1.93 13.40 -8.68
C TYR A 36 -0.66 13.26 -9.50
N TYR A 37 -0.63 12.22 -10.33
CA TYR A 37 0.53 11.89 -11.12
C TYR A 37 0.12 11.72 -12.57
N LEU A 38 1.03 12.07 -13.48
CA LEU A 38 1.02 11.52 -14.82
C LEU A 38 1.99 10.35 -14.85
N LEU A 39 1.55 9.28 -15.49
CA LEU A 39 2.41 8.17 -15.86
C LEU A 39 2.72 8.25 -17.35
N ASP A 40 3.99 8.10 -17.71
CA ASP A 40 4.38 7.94 -19.11
C ASP A 40 4.17 6.49 -19.58
N GLU A 41 4.54 6.19 -20.84
CA GLU A 41 4.44 4.84 -21.41
C GLU A 41 5.25 3.75 -20.67
N ASN A 42 6.10 4.14 -19.72
CA ASN A 42 6.95 3.25 -18.93
C ASN A 42 6.52 3.18 -17.45
N ASP A 43 5.37 3.77 -17.10
CA ASP A 43 4.90 3.91 -15.72
C ASP A 43 5.80 4.83 -14.86
N SER A 44 6.52 5.77 -15.50
CA SER A 44 7.32 6.79 -14.83
C SER A 44 6.43 7.85 -14.19
N MET A 45 6.66 8.15 -12.93
CA MET A 45 5.87 9.13 -12.20
C MET A 45 6.30 10.58 -12.49
N HIS A 46 5.36 11.42 -12.92
CA HIS A 46 5.49 12.87 -13.02
C HIS A 46 4.49 13.55 -12.08
N HIS A 47 4.99 14.21 -11.03
CA HIS A 47 4.14 14.85 -10.01
C HIS A 47 3.43 16.08 -10.60
N LEU A 48 2.09 16.16 -10.48
CA LEU A 48 1.33 17.32 -10.99
C LEU A 48 1.47 18.58 -10.14
N GLY A 49 2.02 18.45 -8.93
CA GLY A 49 2.15 19.53 -7.95
C GLY A 49 1.12 19.38 -6.82
N ILE A 50 1.11 20.34 -5.90
CA ILE A 50 0.08 20.47 -4.88
C ILE A 50 -1.11 21.22 -5.53
N ASP A 51 -2.34 20.98 -5.08
CA ASP A 51 -3.51 21.70 -5.57
C ASP A 51 -3.30 23.23 -5.45
N GLU A 52 -3.04 23.89 -6.58
CA GLU A 52 -2.74 25.33 -6.59
C GLU A 52 -4.02 26.18 -6.63
N ASN A 53 -5.18 25.64 -7.04
CA ASN A 53 -6.40 26.42 -7.29
C ASN A 53 -7.69 25.56 -7.34
N ASN A 54 -8.22 25.04 -6.24
CA ASN A 54 -9.50 24.29 -6.22
C ASN A 54 -9.57 23.10 -7.20
N GLY A 55 -8.52 22.28 -7.23
CA GLY A 55 -8.41 21.05 -8.01
C GLY A 55 -7.91 21.23 -9.44
N PHE A 56 -7.46 22.43 -9.84
CA PHE A 56 -6.90 22.68 -11.17
C PHE A 56 -5.38 22.51 -11.22
N TYR A 57 -4.91 21.72 -12.18
CA TYR A 57 -3.49 21.42 -12.41
C TYR A 57 -3.07 21.85 -13.81
N ASN A 58 -2.08 22.74 -13.90
CA ASN A 58 -1.56 23.24 -15.18
C ASN A 58 -0.37 22.40 -15.67
N LEU A 59 -0.59 21.63 -16.74
CA LEU A 59 0.40 20.71 -17.30
C LEU A 59 1.55 21.41 -18.02
N LYS A 60 1.41 22.69 -18.40
CA LYS A 60 2.48 23.46 -19.08
C LYS A 60 3.75 23.56 -18.24
N ASN A 61 3.62 23.56 -16.92
CA ASN A 61 4.74 23.70 -16.00
C ASN A 61 5.62 22.43 -15.94
N LEU A 62 5.11 21.28 -16.41
CA LEU A 62 5.78 19.99 -16.30
C LEU A 62 6.72 19.66 -17.46
N LYS A 63 6.78 20.51 -18.50
CA LYS A 63 7.63 20.32 -19.69
C LYS A 63 7.51 18.90 -20.29
N LEU A 64 6.29 18.42 -20.46
CA LEU A 64 6.01 17.09 -21.01
C LEU A 64 6.49 16.97 -22.46
N ASP A 65 6.97 15.79 -22.84
CA ASP A 65 7.37 15.48 -24.21
C ASP A 65 6.13 15.18 -25.06
N SER A 66 5.81 16.05 -26.02
CA SER A 66 4.60 15.89 -26.85
C SER A 66 4.61 14.65 -27.75
N LEU A 67 5.73 13.96 -27.89
CA LEU A 67 5.84 12.69 -28.63
C LEU A 67 5.50 11.46 -27.75
N LYS A 68 5.44 11.65 -26.43
CA LYS A 68 5.11 10.60 -25.47
C LYS A 68 3.63 10.52 -25.19
N THR A 69 3.22 9.35 -24.69
CA THR A 69 1.86 9.14 -24.18
C THR A 69 1.89 9.31 -22.68
N TYR A 70 0.97 10.12 -22.16
CA TYR A 70 0.79 10.30 -20.73
C TYR A 70 -0.61 9.90 -20.34
N ARG A 71 -0.74 9.28 -19.17
CA ARG A 71 -2.03 8.96 -18.56
C ARG A 71 -2.12 9.62 -17.19
N LEU A 72 -3.21 10.31 -16.92
CA LEU A 72 -3.56 10.73 -15.58
C LEU A 72 -3.81 9.49 -14.74
N TYR A 73 -3.12 9.42 -13.61
CA TYR A 73 -3.18 8.29 -12.70
C TYR A 73 -3.54 8.75 -11.30
N LEU A 74 -4.61 8.16 -10.76
CA LEU A 74 -4.93 8.19 -9.34
C LEU A 74 -5.29 6.78 -8.90
N ASP A 75 -4.49 6.24 -7.98
CA ASP A 75 -4.73 4.95 -7.36
C ASP A 75 -4.90 5.08 -5.83
N ASP A 76 -5.79 5.98 -5.42
CA ASP A 76 -6.24 6.04 -4.02
C ASP A 76 -7.41 5.08 -3.81
N ARG A 77 -7.32 4.19 -2.81
CA ARG A 77 -8.33 3.14 -2.58
C ARG A 77 -9.70 3.66 -2.24
N ARG A 78 -9.83 4.88 -1.75
CA ARG A 78 -11.12 5.49 -1.42
C ARG A 78 -11.96 5.77 -2.67
N PHE A 79 -11.33 5.92 -3.84
CA PHE A 79 -12.01 6.29 -5.08
C PHE A 79 -11.79 5.25 -6.16
N VAL A 80 -12.68 5.17 -7.15
CA VAL A 80 -12.45 4.38 -8.37
C VAL A 80 -11.14 4.83 -9.01
N LYS A 81 -10.33 3.87 -9.44
CA LYS A 81 -9.04 4.12 -10.07
C LYS A 81 -9.23 5.01 -11.29
N ILE A 82 -8.37 6.02 -11.41
CA ILE A 82 -8.29 6.86 -12.62
C ILE A 82 -7.05 6.42 -13.36
N ASP A 83 -7.25 6.02 -14.61
CA ASP A 83 -6.22 5.66 -15.56
C ASP A 83 -6.69 6.13 -16.94
N GLN A 84 -6.42 7.41 -17.22
CA GLN A 84 -6.98 8.09 -18.40
C GLN A 84 -5.87 8.71 -19.23
N GLU A 85 -5.74 8.27 -20.48
CA GLU A 85 -4.81 8.86 -21.44
C GLU A 85 -5.14 10.33 -21.67
N LEU A 86 -4.11 11.17 -21.63
CA LEU A 86 -4.17 12.58 -21.94
C LEU A 86 -4.02 12.77 -23.45
N ASN A 87 -4.99 13.45 -24.06
CA ASN A 87 -4.80 13.91 -25.42
C ASN A 87 -4.10 15.25 -25.41
N LEU A 88 -2.77 15.23 -25.46
CA LEU A 88 -2.01 16.47 -25.51
C LEU A 88 -2.42 17.34 -26.71
N LYS A 89 -2.95 16.82 -27.83
CA LYS A 89 -3.28 17.69 -28.97
C LYS A 89 -4.51 18.60 -28.76
N ASN A 90 -5.29 18.40 -27.70
CA ASN A 90 -6.47 19.19 -27.40
C ASN A 90 -6.15 20.40 -26.50
N ASN A 91 -6.91 21.50 -26.62
CA ASN A 91 -6.81 22.68 -25.74
C ASN A 91 -7.91 22.72 -24.66
N ASP A 92 -8.55 21.60 -24.37
CA ASP A 92 -9.62 21.50 -23.39
C ASP A 92 -9.08 21.29 -21.96
N THR A 93 -9.99 21.44 -20.99
CA THR A 93 -9.74 21.04 -19.61
C THR A 93 -10.28 19.63 -19.41
N LEU A 94 -9.43 18.70 -18.99
CA LEU A 94 -9.88 17.38 -18.59
C LEU A 94 -10.55 17.47 -17.21
N ILE A 95 -11.86 17.20 -17.13
CA ILE A 95 -12.60 17.19 -15.87
C ILE A 95 -12.71 15.77 -15.34
N ILE A 96 -12.24 15.56 -14.13
CA ILE A 96 -12.22 14.27 -13.44
C ILE A 96 -13.09 14.37 -12.20
N LYS A 97 -14.11 13.52 -12.14
CA LYS A 97 -14.98 13.41 -10.96
C LYS A 97 -14.57 12.19 -10.16
N LEU A 98 -14.13 12.41 -8.93
CA LEU A 98 -13.82 11.31 -8.03
C LEU A 98 -15.11 10.57 -7.66
N LYS A 99 -15.10 9.25 -7.80
CA LYS A 99 -16.23 8.39 -7.41
C LYS A 99 -15.76 7.47 -6.29
N PRO A 100 -16.53 7.26 -5.21
CA PRO A 100 -16.17 6.28 -4.18
C PRO A 100 -15.89 4.90 -4.77
N ASN A 101 -14.85 4.23 -4.26
CA ASN A 101 -14.56 2.86 -4.62
C ASN A 101 -15.54 1.92 -3.88
N PRO A 102 -16.43 1.19 -4.59
CA PRO A 102 -17.38 0.28 -3.94
C PRO A 102 -16.69 -0.88 -3.23
N ASN A 103 -15.46 -1.20 -3.62
CA ASN A 103 -14.67 -2.28 -3.05
C ASN A 103 -13.67 -1.78 -1.98
N CYS A 104 -13.74 -0.52 -1.54
CA CYS A 104 -12.80 -0.07 -0.52
C CYS A 104 -13.07 -0.77 0.82
N ASN A 105 -12.11 -1.55 1.28
CA ASN A 105 -12.07 -2.02 2.66
C ASN A 105 -11.50 -0.94 3.59
N CYS A 106 -12.06 0.26 3.53
CA CYS A 106 -11.69 1.47 4.26
C CYS A 106 -12.26 1.45 5.70
N LYS A 107 -12.20 0.31 6.39
CA LYS A 107 -12.75 0.19 7.74
C LYS A 107 -12.07 1.19 8.68
N SER A 108 -12.88 1.99 9.37
CA SER A 108 -12.40 2.73 10.53
C SER A 108 -12.56 1.84 11.76
N PHE A 109 -11.55 1.88 12.63
CA PHE A 109 -11.54 1.10 13.86
C PHE A 109 -11.48 2.06 15.03
N SER A 110 -12.10 1.67 16.14
CA SER A 110 -11.99 2.40 17.39
C SER A 110 -10.55 2.37 17.92
N LYS A 111 -10.18 3.32 18.79
CA LYS A 111 -8.80 3.44 19.29
C LYS A 111 -8.39 2.31 20.24
N ASP A 112 -9.33 1.51 20.73
CA ASP A 112 -9.13 0.44 21.70
C ASP A 112 -8.86 -0.93 21.06
N VAL A 113 -8.95 -1.04 19.73
CA VAL A 113 -8.58 -2.26 19.01
C VAL A 113 -7.20 -2.13 18.35
N PHE A 114 -6.53 -3.27 18.20
CA PHE A 114 -5.27 -3.35 17.49
C PHE A 114 -5.45 -3.28 15.98
N VAL A 115 -4.64 -2.46 15.31
CA VAL A 115 -4.59 -2.35 13.85
C VAL A 115 -3.14 -2.41 13.40
N SER A 116 -2.81 -3.41 12.58
CA SER A 116 -1.54 -3.54 11.88
C SER A 116 -1.77 -3.21 10.40
N PRO A 117 -1.32 -2.05 9.91
CA PRO A 117 -1.52 -1.69 8.52
C PRO A 117 -0.64 -2.56 7.60
N CYS A 118 -1.13 -2.79 6.38
CA CYS A 118 -0.35 -3.50 5.37
C CYS A 118 0.94 -2.71 5.04
N PRO A 119 2.08 -3.39 4.87
CA PRO A 119 3.28 -2.74 4.37
C PRO A 119 3.04 -2.22 2.95
N TYR A 120 3.64 -1.08 2.63
CA TYR A 120 3.66 -0.51 1.30
C TYR A 120 5.11 -0.44 0.82
N PHE A 121 5.40 -1.06 -0.33
CA PHE A 121 6.75 -1.07 -0.88
C PHE A 121 6.91 0.11 -1.83
N THR A 122 7.97 0.89 -1.62
CA THR A 122 8.32 1.99 -2.53
C THR A 122 9.21 1.47 -3.65
N PHE A 123 8.81 1.75 -4.89
CA PHE A 123 9.58 1.45 -6.10
C PHE A 123 9.90 2.70 -6.91
N ALA A 124 9.72 3.89 -6.30
CA ALA A 124 9.87 5.18 -6.97
C ALA A 124 11.25 5.27 -7.64
N PRO A 125 11.34 5.69 -8.91
CA PRO A 125 10.29 6.41 -9.64
C PRO A 125 9.27 5.51 -10.39
N TYR A 126 9.44 4.19 -10.36
CA TYR A 126 8.48 3.25 -10.96
C TYR A 126 7.23 3.12 -10.08
N VAL A 127 6.05 3.16 -10.70
CA VAL A 127 4.78 2.96 -10.04
C VAL A 127 4.25 1.55 -10.36
N PRO A 128 4.23 0.62 -9.38
CA PRO A 128 3.65 -0.69 -9.61
C PRO A 128 2.14 -0.58 -9.83
N LYS A 129 1.56 -1.54 -10.55
CA LYS A 129 0.10 -1.65 -10.63
C LYS A 129 -0.42 -2.09 -9.26
N GLU A 130 -1.46 -1.44 -8.75
CA GLU A 130 -2.00 -1.77 -7.42
C GLU A 130 -3.33 -2.51 -7.54
N PRO A 131 -3.33 -3.86 -7.54
CA PRO A 131 -4.58 -4.62 -7.51
C PRO A 131 -5.38 -4.28 -6.25
N ARG A 132 -6.68 -4.05 -6.44
CA ARG A 132 -7.66 -3.74 -5.40
C ARG A 132 -8.65 -4.87 -5.19
N ASN A 133 -8.89 -5.67 -6.21
CA ASN A 133 -9.62 -6.92 -6.16
C ASN A 133 -8.71 -8.07 -6.62
N ILE A 134 -8.66 -9.13 -5.82
CA ILE A 134 -7.87 -10.32 -6.14
C ILE A 134 -8.39 -11.05 -7.38
N ASP A 135 -9.68 -10.96 -7.69
CA ASP A 135 -10.33 -11.67 -8.79
C ASP A 135 -10.28 -10.91 -10.11
N ASP A 136 -10.48 -9.59 -10.04
CA ASP A 136 -10.60 -8.76 -11.24
C ASP A 136 -9.25 -8.20 -11.70
N ASP A 137 -8.33 -7.92 -10.76
CA ASP A 137 -7.09 -7.19 -11.05
C ASP A 137 -5.85 -8.09 -11.16
N LEU A 138 -5.96 -9.38 -10.82
CA LEU A 138 -4.87 -10.36 -10.93
C LEU A 138 -5.14 -11.36 -12.05
N PRO A 139 -4.10 -11.93 -12.69
CA PRO A 139 -4.28 -13.07 -13.58
C PRO A 139 -4.97 -14.23 -12.86
N ILE A 140 -5.90 -14.90 -13.54
CA ILE A 140 -6.76 -15.94 -12.95
C ILE A 140 -5.95 -17.04 -12.22
N ILE A 141 -4.82 -17.45 -12.80
CA ILE A 141 -3.92 -18.45 -12.22
C ILE A 141 -3.32 -17.97 -10.89
N ILE A 142 -2.93 -16.70 -10.81
CA ILE A 142 -2.37 -16.10 -9.59
C ILE A 142 -3.45 -16.02 -8.51
N SER A 143 -4.65 -15.52 -8.87
CA SER A 143 -5.79 -15.43 -7.94
C SER A 143 -6.17 -16.81 -7.37
N GLN A 144 -6.30 -17.82 -8.23
CA GLN A 144 -6.64 -19.18 -7.78
C GLN A 144 -5.57 -19.76 -6.88
N LYS A 145 -4.30 -19.72 -7.30
CA LYS A 145 -3.18 -20.26 -6.50
C LYS A 145 -3.09 -19.62 -5.12
N ILE A 146 -3.24 -18.29 -5.03
CA ILE A 146 -3.14 -17.64 -3.72
C ILE A 146 -4.34 -17.94 -2.83
N LYS A 147 -5.56 -18.08 -3.39
CA LYS A 147 -6.74 -18.49 -2.62
C LYS A 147 -6.60 -19.91 -2.07
N ASP A 148 -6.15 -20.84 -2.90
CA ASP A 148 -5.94 -22.23 -2.49
C ASP A 148 -4.80 -22.34 -1.48
N TYR A 149 -3.72 -21.59 -1.69
CA TYR A 149 -2.65 -21.47 -0.72
C TYR A 149 -3.15 -20.97 0.64
N LEU A 150 -3.96 -19.91 0.67
CA LEU A 150 -4.50 -19.36 1.91
C LEU A 150 -5.44 -20.34 2.61
N ARG A 151 -6.36 -21.00 1.88
CA ARG A 151 -7.23 -22.05 2.45
C ARG A 151 -6.42 -23.17 3.10
N LEU A 152 -5.41 -23.69 2.39
CA LEU A 152 -4.51 -24.70 2.94
C LEU A 152 -3.73 -24.17 4.15
N ARG A 153 -3.29 -22.90 4.07
CA ARG A 153 -2.49 -22.27 5.10
C ARG A 153 -3.27 -22.10 6.38
N VAL A 154 -4.45 -21.50 6.37
CA VAL A 154 -5.17 -21.13 7.62
C VAL A 154 -6.32 -22.08 7.96
N GLY A 155 -6.73 -22.96 7.05
CA GLY A 155 -7.93 -23.78 7.14
C GLY A 155 -9.19 -23.03 6.65
N GLU A 156 -10.18 -23.78 6.17
CA GLU A 156 -11.41 -23.23 5.56
C GLU A 156 -12.18 -22.28 6.48
N ASP A 157 -12.28 -22.62 7.77
CA ASP A 157 -13.07 -21.81 8.71
C ASP A 157 -12.41 -20.47 9.02
N PHE A 158 -11.09 -20.43 9.20
CA PHE A 158 -10.38 -19.17 9.40
C PHE A 158 -10.32 -18.36 8.09
N TYR A 159 -10.17 -19.03 6.95
CA TYR A 159 -10.09 -18.39 5.63
C TYR A 159 -11.30 -17.51 5.32
N LYS A 160 -12.50 -17.88 5.78
CA LYS A 160 -13.73 -17.06 5.65
C LYS A 160 -13.59 -15.65 6.23
N ASN A 161 -12.69 -15.46 7.20
CA ASN A 161 -12.43 -14.17 7.86
C ASN A 161 -11.22 -13.43 7.26
N VAL A 162 -10.51 -14.06 6.33
CA VAL A 162 -9.37 -13.48 5.62
C VAL A 162 -9.87 -12.77 4.37
N TYR A 163 -9.40 -11.54 4.15
CA TYR A 163 -9.74 -10.76 2.97
C TYR A 163 -8.50 -10.12 2.36
N PHE A 164 -8.52 -9.96 1.04
CA PHE A 164 -7.53 -9.18 0.33
C PHE A 164 -7.68 -7.71 0.70
N LYS A 165 -6.57 -7.09 1.14
CA LYS A 165 -6.56 -5.68 1.55
C LYS A 165 -5.97 -4.79 0.46
N GLN A 166 -4.87 -5.25 -0.14
CA GLN A 166 -4.10 -4.52 -1.16
C GLN A 166 -3.04 -5.38 -1.80
N GLY A 167 -2.52 -4.96 -2.94
CA GLY A 167 -1.26 -5.47 -3.45
C GLY A 167 -0.54 -4.50 -4.37
N GLN A 168 0.66 -4.91 -4.78
CA GLN A 168 1.47 -4.23 -5.79
C GLN A 168 2.00 -5.29 -6.77
N THR A 169 1.84 -5.03 -8.07
CA THR A 169 2.34 -5.87 -9.16
C THR A 169 3.47 -5.12 -9.86
N LEU A 170 4.65 -5.70 -9.81
CA LEU A 170 5.88 -5.18 -10.38
C LEU A 170 6.14 -5.86 -11.73
N ASP A 171 6.28 -5.08 -12.81
CA ASP A 171 6.84 -5.56 -14.09
C ASP A 171 8.35 -5.28 -14.10
N SER A 172 9.15 -6.34 -13.99
CA SER A 172 10.61 -6.24 -13.87
C SER A 172 11.26 -5.67 -15.14
N VAL A 173 10.63 -5.79 -16.32
CA VAL A 173 11.15 -5.23 -17.58
C VAL A 173 11.10 -3.70 -17.53
N HIS A 174 9.99 -3.13 -17.03
CA HIS A 174 9.85 -1.69 -16.89
C HIS A 174 10.68 -1.18 -15.71
N TYR A 175 10.66 -1.88 -14.58
CA TYR A 175 11.44 -1.53 -13.40
C TYR A 175 12.95 -1.44 -13.68
N LYS A 176 13.50 -2.35 -14.49
CA LYS A 176 14.92 -2.38 -14.90
C LYS A 176 15.37 -1.13 -15.67
N LYS A 177 14.46 -0.36 -16.27
CA LYS A 177 14.79 0.93 -16.92
C LYS A 177 15.29 1.97 -15.92
N TYR A 178 14.87 1.87 -14.66
CA TYR A 178 15.24 2.80 -13.59
C TYR A 178 16.33 2.24 -12.66
N PHE A 179 16.32 0.92 -12.44
CA PHE A 179 17.21 0.25 -11.50
C PHE A 179 18.01 -0.86 -12.20
N LYS A 180 19.23 -0.52 -12.64
CA LYS A 180 20.12 -1.44 -13.37
C LYS A 180 20.60 -2.64 -12.54
N ILE A 181 20.63 -2.51 -11.21
CA ILE A 181 21.03 -3.59 -10.30
C ILE A 181 19.77 -4.05 -9.57
N ASN A 182 19.25 -5.22 -9.94
CA ASN A 182 18.22 -5.93 -9.18
C ASN A 182 18.31 -7.43 -9.43
N ASN A 183 17.80 -8.22 -8.48
CA ASN A 183 17.84 -9.69 -8.51
C ASN A 183 16.53 -10.31 -9.04
N LEU A 184 15.75 -9.56 -9.82
CA LEU A 184 14.46 -10.03 -10.32
C LEU A 184 14.66 -10.93 -11.54
N THR A 185 14.35 -12.21 -11.37
CA THR A 185 14.54 -13.28 -12.37
C THR A 185 13.32 -13.53 -13.24
N THR A 186 12.12 -13.19 -12.76
CA THR A 186 10.84 -13.34 -13.47
C THR A 186 10.31 -11.99 -13.95
N ARG A 187 9.37 -12.00 -14.90
CA ARG A 187 8.78 -10.75 -15.40
C ARG A 187 7.91 -10.08 -14.36
N TYR A 188 6.96 -10.80 -13.79
CA TYR A 188 6.03 -10.26 -12.80
C TYR A 188 6.38 -10.69 -11.38
N HIS A 189 6.21 -9.77 -10.44
CA HIS A 189 6.28 -10.06 -9.01
C HIS A 189 5.06 -9.44 -8.31
N TYR A 190 4.41 -10.22 -7.46
CA TYR A 190 3.21 -9.80 -6.75
C TYR A 190 3.51 -9.66 -5.27
N TYR A 191 3.24 -8.48 -4.71
CA TYR A 191 3.33 -8.17 -3.29
C TYR A 191 1.91 -8.04 -2.79
N LEU A 192 1.32 -9.13 -2.30
CA LEU A 192 -0.09 -9.18 -1.91
C LEU A 192 -0.21 -9.12 -0.39
N CYS A 193 -1.16 -8.33 0.11
CA CYS A 193 -1.45 -8.21 1.53
C CYS A 193 -2.87 -8.65 1.83
N PHE A 194 -2.98 -9.52 2.83
CA PHE A 194 -4.22 -10.05 3.35
C PHE A 194 -4.40 -9.60 4.79
N ALA A 195 -5.64 -9.50 5.21
CA ALA A 195 -5.98 -9.12 6.57
C ALA A 195 -7.02 -10.06 7.15
N TYR A 196 -7.03 -10.19 8.47
CA TYR A 196 -8.18 -10.67 9.22
C TYR A 196 -8.60 -9.63 10.26
N SER A 197 -9.87 -9.66 10.63
CA SER A 197 -10.47 -8.76 11.63
C SER A 197 -11.27 -9.58 12.64
N ASN A 198 -11.12 -9.27 13.93
CA ASN A 198 -11.96 -9.79 15.01
C ASN A 198 -12.15 -8.70 16.08
N PRO A 199 -13.00 -7.70 15.83
CA PRO A 199 -13.15 -6.55 16.73
C PRO A 199 -13.64 -6.92 18.12
N GLU A 200 -14.47 -7.96 18.26
CA GLU A 200 -14.95 -8.46 19.55
C GLU A 200 -13.81 -8.93 20.47
N LYS A 201 -12.70 -9.39 19.86
CA LYS A 201 -11.48 -9.78 20.57
C LYS A 201 -10.44 -8.65 20.65
N GLY A 202 -10.78 -7.46 20.17
CA GLY A 202 -9.90 -6.30 20.15
C GLY A 202 -8.89 -6.30 19.00
N ILE A 203 -9.16 -7.05 17.93
CA ILE A 203 -8.33 -7.07 16.71
C ILE A 203 -9.11 -6.37 15.61
N GLY A 204 -8.83 -5.09 15.41
CA GLY A 204 -9.39 -4.33 14.28
C GLY A 204 -8.89 -4.90 12.97
N GLU A 205 -7.57 -4.96 12.81
CA GLU A 205 -6.94 -5.52 11.61
C GLU A 205 -5.58 -6.13 11.94
N TYR A 206 -5.37 -7.38 11.58
CA TYR A 206 -4.05 -7.99 11.51
C TYR A 206 -3.72 -8.30 10.06
N THR A 207 -2.69 -7.65 9.54
CA THR A 207 -2.28 -7.79 8.15
C THR A 207 -1.06 -8.68 8.02
N SER A 208 -0.96 -9.32 6.86
CA SER A 208 0.20 -10.11 6.50
C SER A 208 0.39 -10.12 5.00
N ASN A 209 1.65 -10.03 4.57
CA ASN A 209 1.99 -9.95 3.16
C ASN A 209 2.63 -11.26 2.68
N VAL A 210 2.35 -11.61 1.43
CA VAL A 210 2.97 -12.71 0.68
C VAL A 210 3.60 -12.13 -0.58
N GLN A 211 4.74 -12.66 -1.00
CA GLN A 211 5.34 -12.30 -2.28
C GLN A 211 5.34 -13.51 -3.21
N LEU A 212 4.89 -13.31 -4.44
CA LEU A 212 4.79 -14.35 -5.46
C LEU A 212 5.60 -13.97 -6.71
N ASP A 213 6.09 -14.97 -7.42
CA ASP A 213 6.61 -14.82 -8.79
C ASP A 213 5.48 -14.80 -9.83
N GLU A 214 5.85 -14.69 -11.11
CA GLU A 214 4.90 -14.67 -12.24
C GLU A 214 4.08 -15.95 -12.42
N PHE A 215 4.51 -17.05 -11.80
CA PHE A 215 3.84 -18.34 -11.82
C PHE A 215 3.01 -18.60 -10.56
N GLY A 216 3.01 -17.67 -9.60
CA GLY A 216 2.33 -17.81 -8.31
C GLY A 216 3.09 -18.66 -7.30
N ASN A 217 4.39 -18.92 -7.50
CA ASN A 217 5.22 -19.56 -6.50
C ASN A 217 5.56 -18.57 -5.39
N ILE A 218 5.59 -19.04 -4.15
CA ILE A 218 5.85 -18.20 -2.98
C ILE A 218 7.33 -17.88 -2.88
N ILE A 219 7.67 -16.59 -2.99
CA ILE A 219 9.00 -16.04 -2.73
C ILE A 219 9.15 -15.69 -1.25
N LYS A 220 8.14 -15.01 -0.68
CA LYS A 220 8.07 -14.66 0.75
C LYS A 220 6.75 -15.13 1.32
N ASP A 221 6.83 -15.99 2.33
CA ASP A 221 5.66 -16.59 2.95
C ASP A 221 4.83 -15.57 3.76
N ILE A 222 3.54 -15.87 3.91
CA ILE A 222 2.61 -15.13 4.73
C ILE A 222 2.82 -15.48 6.21
N ASN A 223 2.73 -14.46 7.08
CA ASN A 223 2.79 -14.59 8.53
C ASN A 223 1.41 -14.87 9.13
N PHE A 224 0.69 -15.86 8.59
CA PHE A 224 -0.52 -16.41 9.23
C PHE A 224 -0.23 -17.79 9.82
N PRO A 225 -0.96 -18.25 10.85
CA PRO A 225 -0.81 -19.60 11.37
C PRO A 225 -1.11 -20.70 10.35
N LYS A 226 -0.46 -21.85 10.51
CA LYS A 226 -0.68 -23.07 9.72
C LYS A 226 -1.80 -23.89 10.35
N ASN A 227 -3.00 -23.87 9.75
CA ASN A 227 -4.21 -24.66 10.06
C ASN A 227 -4.21 -25.26 11.48
N ASN A 228 -4.18 -24.37 12.47
CA ASN A 228 -4.12 -24.73 13.87
C ASN A 228 -5.56 -24.87 14.38
N SER A 229 -5.88 -25.94 15.12
CA SER A 229 -7.23 -26.15 15.66
C SER A 229 -7.73 -24.99 16.54
N LYS A 230 -6.81 -24.23 17.15
CA LYS A 230 -7.12 -23.06 17.99
C LYS A 230 -7.00 -21.72 17.26
N ILE A 231 -6.82 -21.73 15.94
CA ILE A 231 -6.58 -20.49 15.17
C ILE A 231 -7.71 -19.47 15.30
N ASN A 232 -8.95 -19.94 15.54
CA ASN A 232 -10.13 -19.11 15.75
C ASN A 232 -10.33 -18.69 17.22
N GLU A 233 -9.62 -19.32 18.16
CA GLU A 233 -9.73 -19.03 19.58
C GLU A 233 -8.80 -17.87 19.95
N PHE A 234 -9.35 -16.81 20.53
CA PHE A 234 -8.56 -15.67 21.00
C PHE A 234 -8.99 -15.24 22.40
N VAL A 235 -7.98 -14.97 23.22
CA VAL A 235 -8.14 -14.17 24.43
C VAL A 235 -8.25 -12.71 24.02
N SER A 236 -9.20 -11.98 24.62
CA SER A 236 -9.42 -10.58 24.27
C SER A 236 -8.15 -9.74 24.52
N PHE A 237 -7.87 -8.80 23.61
CA PHE A 237 -6.75 -7.88 23.78
C PHE A 237 -6.83 -7.10 25.10
N LYS A 238 -8.05 -6.75 25.55
CA LYS A 238 -8.30 -6.12 26.86
C LYS A 238 -7.75 -6.96 28.02
N GLU A 239 -7.98 -8.27 28.03
CA GLU A 239 -7.47 -9.15 29.08
C GLU A 239 -5.94 -9.23 29.05
N ILE A 240 -5.35 -9.38 27.86
CA ILE A 240 -3.89 -9.43 27.68
C ILE A 240 -3.22 -8.13 28.13
N LYS A 241 -3.82 -6.98 27.78
CA LYS A 241 -3.39 -5.66 28.24
C LYS A 241 -3.47 -5.54 29.76
N ASN A 242 -4.55 -6.01 30.38
CA ASN A 242 -4.68 -6.02 31.85
C ASN A 242 -3.57 -6.88 32.52
N LYS A 243 -3.20 -8.03 31.93
CA LYS A 243 -2.07 -8.83 32.40
C LYS A 243 -0.75 -8.07 32.32
N ALA A 244 -0.51 -7.30 31.26
CA ALA A 244 0.68 -6.45 31.12
C ALA A 244 0.68 -5.25 32.10
N ILE A 245 -0.48 -4.66 32.38
CA ILE A 245 -0.64 -3.60 33.41
C ILE A 245 -0.32 -4.17 34.80
N ALA A 246 -0.85 -5.35 35.14
CA ALA A 246 -0.59 -5.99 36.43
C ALA A 246 0.91 -6.31 36.64
N LYS A 247 1.65 -6.56 35.56
CA LYS A 247 3.12 -6.70 35.59
C LYS A 247 3.88 -5.38 35.62
N LYS A 248 3.20 -4.23 35.68
CA LYS A 248 3.77 -2.88 35.60
C LYS A 248 4.60 -2.67 34.33
N PHE A 249 4.26 -3.39 33.25
CA PHE A 249 4.97 -3.28 31.97
C PHE A 249 4.28 -2.31 31.02
N TYR A 250 2.94 -2.26 31.04
CA TYR A 250 2.18 -1.41 30.12
C TYR A 250 2.05 0.04 30.63
N ASN A 251 2.32 1.00 29.75
CA ASN A 251 1.99 2.43 29.89
C ASN A 251 1.59 3.02 28.52
N GLU A 252 1.31 4.32 28.46
CA GLU A 252 0.85 5.00 27.23
C GLU A 252 1.87 4.99 26.08
N LYS A 253 3.16 4.84 26.39
CA LYS A 253 4.25 4.75 25.39
C LYS A 253 4.54 3.31 24.96
N THR A 254 3.92 2.32 25.59
CA THR A 254 4.13 0.91 25.23
C THR A 254 3.58 0.65 23.85
N GLN A 255 4.48 0.26 22.94
CA GLN A 255 4.10 -0.20 21.61
C GLN A 255 3.49 -1.60 21.70
N ILE A 256 2.48 -1.85 20.88
CA ILE A 256 1.78 -3.13 20.84
C ILE A 256 1.92 -3.68 19.44
N GLU A 257 2.35 -4.94 19.34
CA GLU A 257 2.42 -5.67 18.09
C GLU A 257 1.74 -7.03 18.23
N MET A 258 1.18 -7.50 17.12
CA MET A 258 0.76 -8.89 16.96
C MET A 258 1.69 -9.54 15.95
N TYR A 259 2.13 -10.76 16.22
CA TYR A 259 3.08 -11.47 15.36
C TYR A 259 2.74 -12.96 15.31
N TYR A 260 3.09 -13.61 14.20
CA TYR A 260 2.98 -15.06 14.06
C TYR A 260 4.30 -15.72 14.45
N ASP A 261 4.31 -16.50 15.53
CA ASP A 261 5.45 -17.32 15.94
C ASP A 261 5.44 -18.64 15.14
N PRO A 262 6.35 -18.82 14.16
CA PRO A 262 6.35 -20.02 13.31
C PRO A 262 6.79 -21.28 14.05
N ASN A 263 7.59 -21.16 15.12
CA ASN A 263 8.07 -22.32 15.88
C ASN A 263 6.96 -22.94 16.70
N LYS A 264 6.07 -22.09 17.24
CA LYS A 264 4.93 -22.52 18.05
C LYS A 264 3.62 -22.61 17.26
N ASN A 265 3.62 -22.14 16.00
CA ASN A 265 2.45 -22.07 15.14
C ASN A 265 1.25 -21.34 15.78
N ILE A 266 1.51 -20.15 16.36
CA ILE A 266 0.51 -19.35 17.08
C ILE A 266 0.69 -17.86 16.77
N LEU A 267 -0.39 -17.10 16.93
CA LEU A 267 -0.29 -15.65 17.06
C LEU A 267 0.09 -15.29 18.50
N ILE A 268 0.92 -14.26 18.63
CA ILE A 268 1.40 -13.72 19.90
C ILE A 268 1.13 -12.22 19.96
N TRP A 269 0.87 -11.74 21.18
CA TRP A 269 0.90 -10.32 21.52
C TRP A 269 2.26 -9.96 22.08
N LYS A 270 2.84 -8.89 21.57
CA LYS A 270 4.07 -8.28 22.07
C LYS A 270 3.77 -6.88 22.60
N PHE A 271 4.23 -6.62 23.82
CA PHE A 271 4.33 -5.27 24.37
C PHE A 271 5.79 -4.88 24.36
N ILE A 272 6.09 -3.71 23.78
CA ILE A 272 7.44 -3.28 23.50
C ILE A 272 7.66 -1.92 24.17
N ASN A 273 8.66 -1.87 25.04
CA ASN A 273 9.08 -0.65 25.72
C ASN A 273 10.53 -0.34 25.35
N PRO A 274 10.77 0.70 24.54
CA PRO A 274 12.11 1.25 24.36
C PRO A 274 12.51 2.07 25.59
N GLU A 275 13.74 1.90 26.05
CA GLU A 275 14.35 2.66 27.15
C GLU A 275 15.69 3.21 26.67
N PHE A 276 15.82 4.54 26.66
CA PHE A 276 17.04 5.26 26.28
C PHE A 276 17.78 5.68 27.54
N LYS A 277 19.04 5.27 27.67
CA LYS A 277 19.88 5.60 28.83
C LYS A 277 20.87 6.73 28.48
N PRO A 278 21.30 7.53 29.49
CA PRO A 278 22.20 8.68 29.27
C PRO A 278 23.57 8.36 28.64
N ASN A 279 23.99 7.09 28.64
CA ASN A 279 25.27 6.63 28.08
C ASN A 279 25.15 6.15 26.62
N GLY A 280 24.11 6.56 25.89
CA GLY A 280 23.85 6.10 24.51
C GLY A 280 23.35 4.65 24.42
N VAL A 281 23.07 4.00 25.55
CA VAL A 281 22.54 2.63 25.56
C VAL A 281 21.03 2.65 25.32
N PHE A 282 20.60 1.81 24.38
CA PHE A 282 19.21 1.56 24.05
C PHE A 282 18.81 0.16 24.51
N LEU A 283 17.78 0.05 25.35
CA LEU A 283 17.20 -1.23 25.74
C LEU A 283 15.81 -1.39 25.11
N LEU A 284 15.61 -2.50 24.41
CA LEU A 284 14.30 -2.91 23.91
C LEU A 284 13.78 -4.07 24.77
N LYS A 285 12.80 -3.77 25.63
CA LYS A 285 12.12 -4.80 26.43
C LYS A 285 10.87 -5.27 25.70
N GLU A 286 10.72 -6.58 25.53
CA GLU A 286 9.59 -7.23 24.86
C GLU A 286 8.90 -8.22 25.81
N LEU A 287 7.68 -7.91 26.22
CA LEU A 287 6.82 -8.81 27.01
C LEU A 287 5.83 -9.53 26.08
N THR A 288 5.88 -10.86 26.06
CA THR A 288 5.15 -11.67 25.08
C THR A 288 4.08 -12.56 25.72
N TYR A 289 2.90 -12.61 25.09
CA TYR A 289 1.80 -13.50 25.46
C TYR A 289 1.28 -14.28 24.25
N ASN A 290 0.80 -15.50 24.48
CA ASN A 290 0.06 -16.27 23.48
C ASN A 290 -1.31 -15.62 23.25
N ALA A 291 -1.66 -15.29 22.00
CA ALA A 291 -2.92 -14.62 21.69
C ALA A 291 -4.15 -15.53 21.83
N HIS A 292 -3.95 -16.85 21.71
CA HIS A 292 -5.02 -17.85 21.76
C HIS A 292 -5.34 -18.29 23.19
N THR A 293 -4.33 -18.39 24.05
CA THR A 293 -4.49 -18.90 25.43
C THR A 293 -4.26 -17.85 26.51
N GLY A 294 -3.69 -16.69 26.16
CA GLY A 294 -3.30 -15.65 27.10
C GLY A 294 -2.19 -16.04 28.07
N GLN A 295 -1.48 -17.13 27.78
CA GLN A 295 -0.32 -17.59 28.54
C GLN A 295 0.87 -16.64 28.34
N TYR A 296 1.56 -16.32 29.43
CA TYR A 296 2.84 -15.59 29.38
C TYR A 296 3.91 -16.45 28.72
N LEU A 297 4.59 -15.92 27.71
CA LEU A 297 5.61 -16.63 26.94
C LEU A 297 7.04 -16.19 27.27
N GLY A 298 7.24 -14.97 27.78
CA GLY A 298 8.57 -14.50 28.16
C GLY A 298 8.71 -12.98 28.18
N LEU A 299 9.82 -12.54 28.75
CA LEU A 299 10.33 -11.18 28.72
C LEU A 299 11.73 -11.24 28.11
N LYS A 300 11.92 -10.57 26.98
CA LYS A 300 13.22 -10.44 26.32
C LYS A 300 13.72 -9.01 26.48
N THR A 301 15.01 -8.84 26.77
CA THR A 301 15.67 -7.53 26.75
C THR A 301 16.78 -7.60 25.72
N ASN A 302 16.70 -6.78 24.69
CA ASN A 302 17.79 -6.59 23.73
C ASN A 302 18.49 -5.26 24.07
N GLU A 303 19.81 -5.27 24.04
CA GLU A 303 20.64 -4.07 24.23
C GLU A 303 21.26 -3.66 22.89
N GLY A 304 21.29 -2.36 22.63
CA GLY A 304 21.96 -1.75 21.49
C GLY A 304 22.59 -0.42 21.89
N GLN A 305 23.34 0.16 20.97
CA GLN A 305 23.84 1.53 21.08
C GLN A 305 23.10 2.42 20.08
N TRP A 306 22.68 3.60 20.51
CA TRP A 306 22.17 4.62 19.61
C TRP A 306 23.26 5.66 19.36
N ILE A 307 23.47 5.99 18.09
CA ILE A 307 24.42 7.00 17.64
C ILE A 307 23.58 8.22 17.28
N GLU A 308 23.87 9.36 17.93
CA GLU A 308 23.31 10.67 17.56
C GLU A 308 23.76 11.12 16.17
#